data_AF-A0A3D3NTA9-F1
#
_entry.id   AF-A0A3D3NTA9-F1
#
_cell.length_a   1.000
_cell.length_b   1.000
_cell.length_c   1.000
_cell.angle_alpha   90.00
_cell.angle_beta   90.00
_cell.angle_gamma   90.00
#
_symmetry.space_group_name_H-M   'P 1'
#
loop_
_entity.id
_entity.type
_entity.pdbx_description
1 polymer ?
#
loop_
_entity_poly.entity_id
_entity_poly.type
_entity_poly.pdbx_seq_one_letter_code
_entity_poly.pdbx_strand_id
1 'polypeptide(L)'
;MRAIFKLALILAAAASAQEPEGGYARLRFVNATGMEGAVLVSLDGQKLNSRGYTSGQATGHMDVLPKNYQIELKHDTLGESRLNLELRPGEMRAVIVLAKIGETKKEGEPPEITLDHHLLEYTVLEKGSPSSLLVLQTTPLPSLEISVAGKSCTAERFKPASMVVTGDMGQFPVVHFQQRRVCSLSFHEPADAALILYADAKGTLQHIFFKNHVR
;
A
#
# COMPACT_ATOMS: atom_id res chain seq x y z
N MET A 1 -6.94 -25.73 -66.24
CA MET A 1 -5.71 -24.91 -66.39
C MET A 1 -5.66 -23.95 -65.19
N ARG A 2 -4.67 -24.16 -64.29
CA ARG A 2 -4.18 -23.33 -63.17
C ARG A 2 -5.21 -22.65 -62.23
N ALA A 3 -5.46 -23.30 -61.09
CA ALA A 3 -5.93 -22.65 -59.87
C ALA A 3 -4.78 -21.84 -59.25
N ILE A 4 -4.97 -20.53 -59.07
CA ILE A 4 -4.03 -19.64 -58.38
C ILE A 4 -4.39 -19.65 -56.90
N PHE A 5 -3.60 -20.36 -56.09
CA PHE A 5 -3.63 -20.25 -54.64
C PHE A 5 -3.06 -18.88 -54.24
N LYS A 6 -3.91 -17.95 -53.77
CA LYS A 6 -3.46 -16.77 -53.04
C LYS A 6 -3.22 -17.17 -51.58
N LEU A 7 -1.96 -17.47 -51.26
CA LEU A 7 -1.50 -17.61 -49.89
C LEU A 7 -1.41 -16.20 -49.28
N ALA A 8 -2.41 -15.81 -48.49
CA ALA A 8 -2.35 -14.59 -47.70
C ALA A 8 -1.46 -14.85 -46.47
N LEU A 9 -0.25 -14.30 -46.50
CA LEU A 9 0.68 -14.30 -45.39
C LEU A 9 0.16 -13.33 -44.31
N ILE A 10 -0.41 -13.87 -43.23
CA ILE A 10 -0.78 -13.07 -42.05
C ILE A 10 0.52 -12.79 -41.28
N LEU A 11 1.06 -11.58 -41.45
CA LEU A 11 2.11 -11.05 -40.57
C LEU A 11 1.46 -10.72 -39.22
N ALA A 12 1.55 -11.66 -38.28
CA ALA A 12 1.34 -11.35 -36.86
C ALA A 12 2.49 -10.44 -36.40
N ALA A 13 2.19 -9.16 -36.20
CA ALA A 13 3.10 -8.24 -35.55
C ALA A 13 3.26 -8.68 -34.08
N ALA A 14 4.28 -9.48 -33.80
CA ALA A 14 4.81 -9.65 -32.48
C ALA A 14 5.47 -8.32 -32.08
N ALA A 15 4.67 -7.40 -31.54
CA ALA A 15 5.22 -6.29 -30.78
C ALA A 15 5.92 -6.91 -29.57
N SER A 16 7.25 -7.01 -29.62
CA SER A 16 8.03 -7.27 -28.42
C SER A 16 7.66 -6.18 -27.42
N ALA A 17 7.13 -6.55 -26.26
CA ALA A 17 6.96 -5.64 -25.14
C ALA A 17 8.35 -5.18 -24.72
N GLN A 18 8.84 -4.12 -25.35
CA GLN A 18 10.10 -3.49 -25.01
C GLN A 18 9.93 -2.88 -23.62
N GLU A 19 10.82 -3.23 -22.70
CA GLU A 19 10.82 -2.63 -21.36
C GLU A 19 10.86 -1.10 -21.52
N PRO A 20 10.02 -0.36 -20.77
CA PRO A 20 9.98 1.09 -20.89
C PRO A 20 11.34 1.70 -20.60
N GLU A 21 11.69 2.74 -21.33
CA GLU A 21 12.93 3.49 -21.10
C GLU A 21 12.91 4.06 -19.67
N GLY A 22 13.85 3.63 -18.83
CA GLY A 22 13.88 3.96 -17.40
C GLY A 22 13.21 2.94 -16.45
N GLY A 23 12.63 1.86 -16.99
CA GLY A 23 12.05 0.75 -16.21
C GLY A 23 10.61 0.96 -15.76
N TYR A 24 10.06 -0.06 -15.09
CA TYR A 24 8.70 -0.05 -14.56
C TYR A 24 8.58 0.84 -13.32
N ALA A 25 7.38 1.35 -13.07
CA ALA A 25 6.97 1.86 -11.77
C ALA A 25 6.35 0.71 -10.95
N ARG A 26 6.28 0.88 -9.62
CA ARG A 26 5.73 -0.14 -8.71
C ARG A 26 4.59 0.42 -7.89
N LEU A 27 3.47 -0.28 -7.94
CA LEU A 27 2.28 0.09 -7.20
C LEU A 27 1.86 -1.02 -6.25
N ARG A 28 1.39 -0.64 -5.07
CA ARG A 28 0.75 -1.53 -4.09
C ARG A 28 -0.53 -0.90 -3.59
N PHE A 29 -1.55 -1.72 -3.36
CA PHE A 29 -2.78 -1.34 -2.69
C PHE A 29 -2.83 -1.97 -1.31
N VAL A 30 -3.22 -1.19 -0.30
CA VAL A 30 -3.27 -1.62 1.09
C VAL A 30 -4.63 -1.24 1.66
N ASN A 31 -5.41 -2.21 2.12
CA ASN A 31 -6.66 -1.93 2.80
C ASN A 31 -6.45 -1.77 4.32
N ALA A 32 -6.31 -0.51 4.75
CA ALA A 32 -6.21 -0.11 6.15
C ALA A 32 -7.50 0.60 6.64
N THR A 33 -8.67 0.24 6.11
CA THR A 33 -9.94 0.88 6.51
C THR A 33 -10.35 0.55 7.94
N GLY A 34 -10.00 -0.62 8.45
CA GLY A 34 -10.44 -1.06 9.77
C GLY A 34 -11.92 -1.45 9.84
N MET A 35 -12.61 -1.48 8.70
CA MET A 35 -14.04 -1.73 8.60
C MET A 35 -14.31 -3.13 8.03
N GLU A 36 -15.45 -3.70 8.40
CA GLU A 36 -15.96 -4.93 7.78
C GLU A 36 -16.33 -4.68 6.31
N GLY A 37 -16.01 -5.65 5.45
CA GLY A 37 -16.15 -5.54 4.01
C GLY A 37 -14.81 -5.60 3.27
N ALA A 38 -14.89 -5.71 1.95
CA ALA A 38 -13.72 -5.71 1.09
C ALA A 38 -13.65 -4.41 0.29
N VAL A 39 -12.44 -3.91 0.06
CA VAL A 39 -12.19 -2.85 -0.92
C VAL A 39 -11.95 -3.50 -2.27
N LEU A 40 -12.82 -3.18 -3.23
CA LEU A 40 -12.61 -3.47 -4.65
C LEU A 40 -11.71 -2.37 -5.23
N VAL A 41 -10.67 -2.80 -5.95
CA VAL A 41 -9.72 -1.88 -6.61
C VAL A 41 -9.78 -2.10 -8.11
N SER A 42 -10.00 -1.02 -8.85
CA SER A 42 -9.88 -0.99 -10.31
C SER A 42 -8.76 -0.04 -10.71
N LEU A 43 -7.95 -0.46 -11.68
CA LEU A 43 -6.90 0.32 -12.30
C LEU A 43 -7.24 0.47 -13.79
N ASP A 44 -7.45 1.70 -14.27
CA ASP A 44 -7.94 2.00 -15.62
C ASP A 44 -9.19 1.18 -16.01
N GLY A 45 -10.13 1.06 -15.06
CA GLY A 45 -11.37 0.29 -15.22
C GLY A 45 -11.21 -1.24 -15.11
N GLN A 46 -10.00 -1.76 -14.99
CA GLN A 46 -9.75 -3.20 -14.80
C GLN A 46 -9.68 -3.55 -13.33
N LYS A 47 -10.56 -4.47 -12.89
CA LYS A 47 -10.57 -4.96 -11.50
C LYS A 47 -9.33 -5.82 -11.24
N LEU A 48 -8.58 -5.49 -10.19
CA LEU A 48 -7.38 -6.24 -9.80
C LEU A 48 -7.73 -7.58 -9.12
N ASN A 49 -8.78 -7.60 -8.31
CA ASN A 49 -9.29 -8.79 -7.64
C ASN A 49 -10.82 -8.68 -7.53
N SER A 50 -11.54 -9.65 -8.08
CA SER A 50 -13.01 -9.66 -8.08
C SER A 50 -13.62 -9.80 -6.68
N ARG A 51 -12.89 -10.39 -5.72
CA ARG A 51 -13.30 -10.52 -4.32
C ARG A 51 -12.92 -9.32 -3.46
N GLY A 52 -12.09 -8.42 -3.97
CA GLY A 52 -11.52 -7.31 -3.21
C GLY A 52 -10.51 -7.74 -2.15
N TYR A 53 -10.11 -6.77 -1.33
CA TYR A 53 -9.15 -6.92 -0.25
C TYR A 53 -9.85 -6.61 1.07
N THR A 54 -9.85 -7.54 2.03
CA THR A 54 -10.40 -7.28 3.37
C THR A 54 -9.45 -6.39 4.16
N SER A 55 -9.93 -5.77 5.25
CA SER A 55 -9.06 -4.95 6.09
C SER A 55 -7.87 -5.78 6.59
N GLY A 56 -6.67 -5.18 6.57
CA GLY A 56 -5.42 -5.85 6.91
C GLY A 56 -4.70 -6.48 5.71
N GLN A 57 -5.32 -6.52 4.53
CA GLN A 57 -4.70 -7.09 3.33
C GLN A 57 -4.02 -6.04 2.47
N ALA A 58 -2.99 -6.49 1.75
CA ALA A 58 -2.30 -5.71 0.73
C ALA A 58 -2.02 -6.57 -0.50
N THR A 59 -1.90 -5.93 -1.66
CA THR A 59 -1.33 -6.57 -2.84
C THR A 59 0.16 -6.84 -2.64
N GLY A 60 0.72 -7.75 -3.44
CA GLY A 60 2.14 -7.71 -3.76
C GLY A 60 2.52 -6.40 -4.46
N HIS A 61 3.81 -6.25 -4.81
CA HIS A 61 4.18 -5.20 -5.76
C HIS A 61 3.65 -5.58 -7.14
N MET A 62 3.06 -4.61 -7.83
CA MET A 62 2.70 -4.71 -9.23
C MET A 62 3.65 -3.82 -10.02
N ASP A 63 4.42 -4.42 -10.92
CA ASP A 63 5.17 -3.65 -11.91
C ASP A 63 4.19 -3.14 -12.97
N VAL A 64 4.18 -1.82 -13.14
CA VAL A 64 3.25 -1.10 -14.01
C VAL A 64 4.02 -0.13 -14.90
N LEU A 65 3.49 0.15 -16.09
CA LEU A 65 4.14 1.11 -16.99
C LEU A 65 4.07 2.52 -16.39
N PRO A 66 5.14 3.33 -16.49
CA PRO A 66 5.07 4.73 -16.07
C PRO A 66 4.07 5.51 -16.92
N LYS A 67 2.97 5.94 -16.30
CA LYS A 67 1.93 6.80 -16.90
C LYS A 67 0.99 7.33 -15.80
N ASN A 68 0.00 8.12 -16.20
CA ASN A 68 -1.12 8.47 -15.34
C ASN A 68 -2.15 7.32 -15.32
N TYR A 69 -2.53 6.90 -14.12
CA TYR A 69 -3.51 5.84 -13.88
C TYR A 69 -4.77 6.41 -13.24
N GLN A 70 -5.94 5.96 -13.73
CA GLN A 70 -7.20 6.18 -13.03
C GLN A 70 -7.43 5.01 -12.07
N ILE A 71 -7.50 5.31 -10.78
CA ILE A 71 -7.72 4.32 -9.73
C ILE A 71 -9.11 4.55 -9.14
N GLU A 72 -9.88 3.47 -9.05
CA GLU A 72 -11.19 3.46 -8.39
C GLU A 72 -11.16 2.48 -7.22
N LEU A 73 -11.59 2.97 -6.06
CA LEU A 73 -11.69 2.23 -4.82
C LEU A 73 -13.18 2.18 -4.47
N LYS A 74 -13.70 0.98 -4.18
CA LYS A 74 -15.10 0.81 -3.80
C LYS A 74 -15.20 -0.09 -2.57
N HIS A 75 -16.01 0.33 -1.61
CA HIS A 75 -16.31 -0.42 -0.41
C HIS A 75 -17.81 -0.37 -0.15
N ASP A 76 -18.42 -1.50 0.21
CA ASP A 76 -19.87 -1.63 0.26
C ASP A 76 -20.54 -0.64 1.22
N THR A 77 -19.87 -0.31 2.33
CA THR A 77 -20.41 0.60 3.37
C THR A 77 -19.76 1.99 3.38
N LEU A 78 -18.55 2.15 2.85
CA LEU A 78 -17.80 3.42 2.91
C LEU A 78 -17.92 4.23 1.61
N GLY A 79 -18.58 3.67 0.60
CA GLY A 79 -18.78 4.31 -0.70
C GLY A 79 -17.60 4.11 -1.64
N GLU A 80 -17.37 5.11 -2.50
CA GLU A 80 -16.38 5.07 -3.57
C GLU A 80 -15.39 6.23 -3.45
N SER A 81 -14.14 5.98 -3.81
CA SER A 81 -13.08 6.99 -3.93
C SER A 81 -12.37 6.82 -5.26
N ARG A 82 -12.08 7.93 -5.94
CA ARG A 82 -11.37 7.94 -7.22
C ARG A 82 -10.16 8.85 -7.12
N LEU A 83 -9.04 8.43 -7.69
CA LEU A 83 -7.83 9.23 -7.78
C LEU A 83 -7.15 9.02 -9.13
N ASN A 84 -6.44 10.05 -9.57
CA ASN A 84 -5.48 9.96 -10.67
C ASN A 84 -4.09 9.92 -10.06
N LEU A 85 -3.29 8.93 -10.45
CA LEU A 85 -1.93 8.74 -9.96
C LEU A 85 -0.95 8.73 -11.15
N GLU A 86 -0.15 9.78 -11.26
CA GLU A 86 1.01 9.80 -12.14
C GLU A 86 2.13 8.95 -11.54
N LEU A 87 2.63 7.98 -12.31
CA LEU A 87 3.78 7.17 -11.95
C LEU A 87 4.92 7.39 -12.93
N ARG A 88 6.12 7.60 -12.39
CA ARG A 88 7.37 7.79 -13.11
C ARG A 88 8.24 6.53 -13.10
N PRO A 89 9.19 6.39 -14.04
CA PRO A 89 10.09 5.25 -14.06
C PRO A 89 10.84 5.09 -12.72
N GLY A 90 10.86 3.86 -12.19
CA GLY A 90 11.52 3.52 -10.92
C GLY A 90 10.75 3.95 -9.65
N GLU A 91 9.65 4.68 -9.78
CA GLU A 91 8.87 5.15 -8.62
C GLU A 91 8.16 4.00 -7.91
N MET A 92 8.12 4.04 -6.58
CA MET A 92 7.32 3.10 -5.78
C MET A 92 6.27 3.85 -4.95
N ARG A 93 5.02 3.46 -5.14
CA ARG A 93 3.88 4.02 -4.42
C ARG A 93 3.07 2.91 -3.75
N ALA A 94 2.51 3.24 -2.59
CA ALA A 94 1.42 2.49 -2.00
C ALA A 94 0.20 3.38 -1.82
N VAL A 95 -0.94 2.92 -2.31
CA VAL A 95 -2.25 3.52 -2.04
C VAL A 95 -2.79 2.86 -0.78
N ILE A 96 -2.73 3.59 0.32
CA ILE A 96 -3.25 3.17 1.62
C ILE A 96 -4.71 3.60 1.69
N VAL A 97 -5.63 2.65 1.56
CA VAL A 97 -7.07 2.88 1.63
C VAL A 97 -7.50 2.93 3.08
N LEU A 98 -8.27 3.94 3.46
CA LEU A 98 -8.60 4.23 4.86
C LEU A 98 -10.04 4.69 5.03
N ALA A 99 -10.56 4.54 6.25
CA ALA A 99 -11.84 5.10 6.65
C ALA A 99 -11.64 6.53 7.17
N LYS A 100 -12.23 7.52 6.50
CA LYS A 100 -12.21 8.91 6.92
C LYS A 100 -13.45 9.20 7.75
N ILE A 101 -13.23 9.58 9.00
CA ILE A 101 -14.29 10.09 9.87
C ILE A 101 -14.46 11.58 9.54
N GLY A 102 -15.61 11.93 8.96
CA GLY A 102 -16.00 13.30 8.66
C GLY A 102 -16.44 14.06 9.92
N GLU A 103 -16.74 15.34 9.74
CA GLU A 103 -17.33 16.16 10.80
C GLU A 103 -18.79 15.75 11.04
N THR A 104 -19.20 15.82 12.30
CA THR A 104 -20.59 15.62 12.69
C THR A 104 -21.45 16.78 12.16
N LYS A 105 -22.38 16.49 11.25
CA LYS A 105 -23.24 17.50 10.60
C LYS A 105 -24.28 18.10 11.55
N LYS A 106 -24.72 17.36 12.58
CA LYS A 106 -25.67 17.80 13.60
C LYS A 106 -25.37 17.18 14.96
N GLU A 107 -25.60 17.94 16.02
CA GLU A 107 -25.43 17.48 17.39
C GLU A 107 -26.28 16.22 17.65
N GLY A 108 -25.63 15.15 18.12
CA GLY A 108 -26.27 13.85 18.38
C GLY A 108 -26.25 12.84 17.22
N GLU A 109 -25.89 13.25 15.99
CA GLU A 109 -25.69 12.32 14.88
C GLU A 109 -24.25 11.75 14.88
N PRO A 110 -24.06 10.44 14.60
CA PRO A 110 -22.71 9.90 14.43
C PRO A 110 -22.03 10.54 13.21
N PRO A 111 -20.71 10.74 13.26
CA PRO A 111 -19.98 11.28 12.12
C PRO A 111 -20.09 10.34 10.91
N GLU A 112 -20.18 10.94 9.72
CA GLU A 112 -20.17 10.18 8.47
C GLU A 112 -18.77 9.58 8.26
N ILE A 113 -18.71 8.27 7.95
CA ILE A 113 -17.46 7.58 7.67
C ILE A 113 -17.42 7.26 6.18
N THR A 114 -16.43 7.80 5.47
CA THR A 114 -16.28 7.64 4.01
C THR A 114 -14.97 6.99 3.63
N LEU A 115 -14.92 6.44 2.42
CA LEU A 115 -13.70 5.85 1.86
C LEU A 115 -12.75 6.96 1.41
N ASP A 116 -11.50 6.90 1.88
CA ASP A 116 -10.44 7.83 1.48
C ASP A 116 -9.13 7.06 1.27
N HIS A 117 -8.08 7.78 0.88
CA HIS A 117 -6.77 7.20 0.64
C HIS A 117 -5.64 8.11 1.09
N HIS A 118 -4.48 7.50 1.31
CA HIS A 118 -3.20 8.18 1.50
C HIS A 118 -2.16 7.57 0.57
N LEU A 119 -1.37 8.41 -0.08
CA LEU A 119 -0.28 7.98 -0.94
C LEU A 119 1.00 7.92 -0.12
N LEU A 120 1.57 6.72 0.01
CA LEU A 120 2.87 6.51 0.62
C LEU A 120 3.93 6.37 -0.48
N GLU A 121 4.91 7.25 -0.47
CA GLU A 121 6.16 7.09 -1.22
C GLU A 121 7.14 6.25 -0.43
N TYR A 122 7.89 5.40 -1.11
CA TYR A 122 9.04 4.73 -0.52
C TYR A 122 10.07 4.41 -1.60
N THR A 123 11.31 4.23 -1.17
CA THR A 123 12.42 3.86 -2.03
C THR A 123 12.81 2.40 -1.81
N VAL A 124 13.62 1.84 -2.70
CA VAL A 124 14.31 0.57 -2.45
C VAL A 124 15.65 0.87 -1.77
N LEU A 125 16.00 0.11 -0.73
CA LEU A 125 17.36 0.12 -0.19
C LEU A 125 18.38 -0.11 -1.28
N GLU A 126 19.37 0.77 -1.34
CA GLU A 126 20.61 0.46 -2.05
C GLU A 126 21.27 -0.78 -1.43
N LYS A 127 21.89 -1.60 -2.28
CA LYS A 127 22.59 -2.81 -1.83
C LYS A 127 23.67 -2.44 -0.80
N GLY A 128 23.62 -3.05 0.37
CA GLY A 128 24.55 -2.81 1.47
C GLY A 128 24.09 -1.75 2.49
N SER A 129 22.98 -1.06 2.22
CA SER A 129 22.33 -0.19 3.21
C SER A 129 21.72 -0.99 4.36
N PRO A 130 21.68 -0.44 5.59
CA PRO A 130 21.01 -1.08 6.71
C PRO A 130 19.50 -1.19 6.43
N SER A 131 18.86 -2.18 7.04
CA SER A 131 17.40 -2.29 7.04
C SER A 131 16.74 -1.00 7.53
N SER A 132 15.61 -0.64 6.95
CA SER A 132 14.80 0.48 7.40
C SER A 132 13.33 0.10 7.57
N LEU A 133 12.67 0.78 8.50
CA LEU A 133 11.25 0.69 8.74
C LEU A 133 10.62 2.06 8.59
N LEU A 134 9.69 2.19 7.64
CA LEU A 134 8.76 3.30 7.54
C LEU A 134 7.54 3.01 8.39
N VAL A 135 7.22 3.87 9.34
CA VAL A 135 6.03 3.78 10.18
C VAL A 135 5.06 4.87 9.76
N LEU A 136 3.89 4.48 9.25
CA LEU A 136 2.79 5.39 8.95
C LEU A 136 1.64 5.10 9.91
N GLN A 137 1.11 6.12 10.57
CA GLN A 137 -0.11 5.98 11.36
C GLN A 137 -1.25 6.83 10.79
N THR A 138 -2.43 6.22 10.67
CA THR A 138 -3.65 6.83 10.14
C THR A 138 -4.78 6.91 11.16
N THR A 139 -4.48 6.59 12.43
CA THR A 139 -5.45 6.64 13.54
C THR A 139 -5.95 8.08 13.77
N PRO A 140 -7.05 8.28 14.51
CA PRO A 140 -7.52 9.63 14.87
C PRO A 140 -6.54 10.43 15.76
N LEU A 141 -5.56 9.78 16.38
CA LEU A 141 -4.61 10.43 17.28
C LEU A 141 -3.61 11.30 16.49
N PRO A 142 -3.22 12.49 17.00
CA PRO A 142 -2.29 13.39 16.31
C PRO A 142 -0.90 12.75 16.14
N SER A 143 -0.48 11.92 17.09
CA SER A 143 0.74 11.14 17.03
C SER A 143 0.57 9.83 17.80
N LEU A 144 1.38 8.84 17.45
CA LEU A 144 1.58 7.61 18.21
C LEU A 144 3.05 7.50 18.60
N GLU A 145 3.32 7.22 19.87
CA GLU A 145 4.63 6.76 20.31
C GLU A 145 4.61 5.24 20.40
N ILE A 146 5.43 4.59 19.59
CA ILE A 146 5.62 3.14 19.60
C ILE A 146 7.06 2.81 20.00
N SER A 147 7.28 1.59 20.46
CA SER A 147 8.62 1.06 20.70
C SER A 147 8.88 -0.12 19.77
N VAL A 148 10.00 -0.10 19.06
CA VAL A 148 10.44 -1.22 18.22
C VAL A 148 11.73 -1.77 18.81
N ALA A 149 11.67 -3.00 19.32
CA ALA A 149 12.77 -3.63 20.07
C ALA A 149 13.38 -2.71 21.16
N GLY A 150 12.52 -1.98 21.88
CA GLY A 150 12.94 -1.07 22.96
C GLY A 150 13.32 0.34 22.50
N LYS A 151 13.51 0.60 21.21
CA LYS A 151 13.79 1.95 20.69
C LYS A 151 12.48 2.68 20.39
N SER A 152 12.34 3.92 20.88
CA SER A 152 11.13 4.74 20.65
C SER A 152 11.10 5.27 19.22
N CYS A 153 9.89 5.32 18.64
CA CYS A 153 9.59 5.92 17.36
C CYS A 153 8.25 6.65 17.46
N THR A 154 8.26 7.96 17.21
CA THR A 154 7.06 8.78 17.18
C THR A 154 6.59 8.94 15.73
N ALA A 155 5.37 8.50 15.44
CA ALA A 155 4.73 8.65 14.15
C ALA A 155 3.63 9.71 14.23
N GLU A 156 3.82 10.84 13.56
CA GLU A 156 2.77 11.84 13.36
C GLU A 156 1.70 11.33 12.39
N ARG A 157 0.46 11.78 12.59
CA ARG A 157 -0.67 11.35 11.75
C ARG A 157 -0.41 11.70 10.28
N PHE A 158 -0.52 10.70 9.41
CA PHE A 158 -0.28 10.82 7.96
C PHE A 158 1.12 11.31 7.56
N LYS A 159 2.11 11.22 8.46
CA LYS A 159 3.51 11.54 8.16
C LYS A 159 4.38 10.31 8.47
N PRO A 160 4.96 9.66 7.45
CA PRO A 160 5.85 8.53 7.66
C PRO A 160 7.05 8.90 8.54
N ALA A 161 7.31 8.09 9.57
CA ALA A 161 8.52 8.16 10.38
C ALA A 161 9.47 7.03 9.96
N SER A 162 10.73 7.37 9.69
CA SER A 162 11.75 6.37 9.33
C SER A 162 12.56 5.96 10.55
N MET A 163 12.83 4.66 10.66
CA MET A 163 13.71 4.10 11.68
C MET A 163 14.68 3.11 11.04
N VAL A 164 15.96 3.21 11.39
CA VAL A 164 16.96 2.22 10.99
C VAL A 164 16.81 0.98 11.87
N VAL A 165 16.70 -0.19 11.25
CA VAL A 165 16.65 -1.48 11.95
C VAL A 165 18.07 -2.04 12.02
N THR A 166 18.61 -2.01 13.23
CA THR A 166 19.99 -2.40 13.53
C THR A 166 20.06 -3.84 14.06
N GLY A 167 21.23 -4.49 13.96
CA GLY A 167 21.38 -5.91 14.34
C GLY A 167 21.07 -6.23 15.81
N ASP A 168 21.23 -5.26 16.71
CA ASP A 168 20.85 -5.35 18.14
C ASP A 168 19.35 -5.52 18.37
N MET A 169 18.51 -5.14 17.39
CA MET A 169 17.06 -5.33 17.44
C MET A 169 16.62 -6.78 17.14
N GLY A 170 17.56 -7.63 16.70
CA GLY A 170 17.32 -9.00 16.28
C GLY A 170 16.60 -9.13 14.94
N GLN A 171 16.42 -10.36 14.49
CA GLN A 171 15.74 -10.66 13.22
C GLN A 171 14.22 -10.44 13.27
N PHE A 172 13.65 -10.43 14.48
CA PHE A 172 12.21 -10.34 14.70
C PHE A 172 11.83 -9.23 15.69
N PRO A 173 12.16 -7.95 15.40
CA PRO A 173 11.92 -6.87 16.34
C PRO A 173 10.42 -6.76 16.67
N VAL A 174 10.12 -6.68 17.96
CA VAL A 174 8.74 -6.62 18.46
C VAL A 174 8.31 -5.17 18.58
N VAL A 175 7.14 -4.84 18.03
CA VAL A 175 6.52 -3.53 18.13
C VAL A 175 5.58 -3.50 19.33
N HIS A 176 5.74 -2.50 20.18
CA HIS A 176 4.87 -2.23 21.31
C HIS A 176 4.20 -0.86 21.18
N PHE A 177 2.95 -0.79 21.63
CA PHE A 177 2.22 0.45 21.87
C PHE A 177 1.64 0.38 23.28
N GLN A 178 1.91 1.39 24.12
CA GLN A 178 1.46 1.41 25.52
C GLN A 178 1.76 0.09 26.27
N GLN A 179 3.00 -0.42 26.14
CA GLN A 179 3.48 -1.69 26.72
C GLN A 179 2.78 -2.97 26.20
N ARG A 180 1.80 -2.86 25.30
CA ARG A 180 1.17 -4.01 24.65
C ARG A 180 1.90 -4.34 23.35
N ARG A 181 2.17 -5.63 23.14
CA ARG A 181 2.71 -6.14 21.88
C ARG A 181 1.67 -5.95 20.77
N VAL A 182 2.02 -5.20 19.73
CA VAL A 182 1.20 -4.98 18.53
C VAL A 182 1.50 -6.05 17.50
N CYS A 183 2.78 -6.22 17.16
CA CYS A 183 3.22 -7.19 16.16
C CYS A 183 4.70 -7.56 16.36
N SER A 184 5.18 -8.52 15.55
CA SER A 184 6.61 -8.78 15.38
C SER A 184 6.92 -8.67 13.90
N LEU A 185 7.95 -7.90 13.57
CA LEU A 185 8.39 -7.69 12.21
C LEU A 185 9.36 -8.82 11.82
N SER A 186 9.59 -9.03 10.52
CA SER A 186 10.56 -10.03 10.07
C SER A 186 11.62 -9.38 9.19
N PHE A 187 12.84 -9.32 9.69
CA PHE A 187 14.03 -8.80 9.01
C PHE A 187 15.11 -9.89 8.93
N HIS A 188 14.73 -11.11 8.54
CA HIS A 188 15.68 -12.21 8.30
C HIS A 188 16.78 -11.83 7.29
N GLU A 189 16.43 -10.98 6.32
CA GLU A 189 17.35 -10.36 5.37
C GLU A 189 17.21 -8.84 5.48
N PRO A 190 18.29 -8.07 5.21
CA PRO A 190 18.23 -6.62 5.20
C PRO A 190 17.08 -6.11 4.34
N ALA A 191 16.25 -5.25 4.92
CA ALA A 191 15.02 -4.85 4.28
C ALA A 191 14.55 -3.42 4.57
N ASP A 192 13.99 -2.75 3.55
CA ASP A 192 13.03 -1.68 3.67
C ASP A 192 11.67 -2.31 3.86
N ALA A 193 10.97 -1.87 4.88
CA ALA A 193 9.61 -2.28 5.14
C ALA A 193 8.76 -1.10 5.55
N ALA A 194 7.45 -1.25 5.41
CA ALA A 194 6.50 -0.34 6.00
C ALA A 194 5.64 -1.05 7.04
N LEU A 195 5.36 -0.33 8.12
CA LEU A 195 4.37 -0.66 9.13
C LEU A 195 3.28 0.41 9.09
N ILE A 196 2.08 0.01 8.69
CA ILE A 196 0.90 0.87 8.69
C ILE A 196 0.12 0.57 9.97
N LEU A 197 -0.10 1.60 10.79
CA LEU A 197 -0.89 1.54 12.02
C LEU A 197 -2.22 2.28 11.81
N TYR A 198 -3.32 1.59 12.03
CA TYR A 198 -4.67 2.11 11.79
C TYR A 198 -5.63 1.63 12.88
N ALA A 199 -6.79 2.26 13.00
CA ALA A 199 -7.81 1.85 13.95
C ALA A 199 -8.90 1.03 13.26
N ASP A 200 -9.39 -0.02 13.91
CA ASP A 200 -10.62 -0.68 13.48
C ASP A 200 -11.88 0.10 13.89
N ALA A 201 -13.05 -0.39 13.48
CA ALA A 201 -14.36 0.18 13.83
C ALA A 201 -14.60 0.34 15.35
N LYS A 202 -13.87 -0.40 16.20
CA LYS A 202 -13.94 -0.32 17.67
C LYS A 202 -12.88 0.61 18.26
N GLY A 203 -12.07 1.26 17.43
CA GLY A 203 -10.94 2.09 17.86
C GLY A 203 -9.72 1.27 18.31
N THR A 204 -9.68 -0.04 18.04
CA THR A 204 -8.53 -0.88 18.41
C THR A 204 -7.42 -0.69 17.39
N LEU A 205 -6.19 -0.55 17.87
CA LEU A 205 -5.01 -0.44 17.02
C LEU A 205 -4.77 -1.75 16.26
N GLN A 206 -4.80 -1.65 14.94
CA GLN A 206 -4.47 -2.70 13.99
C GLN A 206 -3.20 -2.34 13.22
N HIS A 207 -2.64 -3.33 12.52
CA HIS A 207 -1.40 -3.13 11.77
C HIS A 207 -1.37 -3.89 10.45
N ILE A 208 -0.63 -3.35 9.48
CA ILE A 208 -0.20 -4.06 8.27
C ILE A 208 1.30 -3.88 8.17
N PHE A 209 2.02 -4.99 8.02
CA PHE A 209 3.46 -4.98 7.76
C PHE A 209 3.72 -5.55 6.37
N PHE A 210 4.53 -4.85 5.58
CA PHE A 210 4.99 -5.37 4.31
C PHE A 210 6.43 -4.95 4.03
N LYS A 211 7.16 -5.81 3.32
CA LYS A 211 8.49 -5.49 2.80
C LYS A 211 8.37 -4.76 1.47
N ASN A 212 9.33 -3.87 1.20
CA ASN A 212 9.44 -3.08 -0.01
C ASN A 212 10.45 -3.69 -1.00
N HIS A 213 11.07 -4.83 -0.68
CA HIS A 213 11.97 -5.52 -1.62
C HIS A 213 11.22 -6.06 -2.82
N VAL A 214 11.91 -5.95 -3.95
CA VAL A 214 11.66 -6.75 -5.13
C VAL A 214 12.75 -7.82 -5.15
N ARG A 215 12.31 -9.07 -5.34
CA ARG A 215 13.22 -10.22 -5.50
C ARG A 215 14.11 -10.04 -6.73
#